data_AF-A0A814DWF4-F1
#
_entry.id   AF-A0A814DWF4-F1
#
_cell.length_a   1.000
_cell.length_b   1.000
_cell.length_c   1.000
_cell.angle_alpha   90.00
_cell.angle_beta   90.00
_cell.angle_gamma   90.00
#
_symmetry.space_group_name_H-M   'P 1'
#
loop_
_entity.id
_entity.type
_entity.pdbx_description
1 polymer ?
#
loop_
_entity_poly.entity_id
_entity_poly.type
_entity_poly.pdbx_seq_one_letter_code
_entity_poly.pdbx_strand_id
1 'polypeptide(L)'
;MSEKVQHESANNKGKRSGTRWNFGMICFAYICAFTSLQAVTSLQSSINTDKNVGLNSVAITYGTSLVTSLLFTTSLGYIFGYKWSIVGGQFGILVYVASNMYPKQWLMYSTAVICGSLRACLSMAQNSYVAALANDESENDDDAEIKTRKYFGIFLTAFQSVLRNTPKTTNTNSTQCGANYLTSEHQMQDDNHQLISQKTIYILYSIFSGIICVSIVLTIIFLVQRRDNKKDDDSQGLLRKSLNHTLSTLKTSINPNNLLLIPLGFWSISAETFFMGAFTNHQNAKQRVIIIHGSAISPGIINRHWYKWLQTELSKLDIDALAPAMPDEREAKDSIWIPYLINNLNVKENDILVGHSSGAMAILRLCEQMKIKGLILVSAGYDKNDKNQLYNWNTIKSNTQWIEQFHSSDDPFTPVDSSRHIAKEVQSIYHEFNDRNHFLCPDFPDIINVIKRHCQLS
;
A
#
# COMPACT_ATOMS: atom_id res chain seq x y z
N MET A 1 65.14 -3.91 -14.30
CA MET A 1 63.92 -4.36 -15.01
C MET A 1 62.91 -4.99 -14.06
N SER A 2 63.33 -5.80 -13.07
CA SER A 2 62.46 -6.44 -12.06
C SER A 2 61.64 -5.44 -11.19
N GLU A 3 62.26 -4.38 -10.65
CA GLU A 3 61.56 -3.43 -9.78
C GLU A 3 60.48 -2.60 -10.49
N LYS A 4 60.70 -2.19 -11.75
CA LYS A 4 59.68 -1.45 -12.53
C LYS A 4 58.44 -2.30 -12.78
N VAL A 5 58.62 -3.59 -13.11
CA VAL A 5 57.53 -4.53 -13.35
C VAL A 5 56.77 -4.85 -12.05
N GLN A 6 57.47 -4.97 -10.92
CA GLN A 6 56.84 -5.14 -9.61
C GLN A 6 56.07 -3.89 -9.16
N HIS A 7 56.60 -2.70 -9.42
CA HIS A 7 55.95 -1.43 -9.09
C HIS A 7 54.71 -1.18 -9.96
N GLU A 8 54.75 -1.50 -11.26
CA GLU A 8 53.57 -1.48 -12.15
C GLU A 8 52.52 -2.53 -11.76
N SER A 9 52.94 -3.74 -11.38
CA SER A 9 52.03 -4.80 -10.92
C SER A 9 51.34 -4.43 -9.60
N ALA A 10 52.07 -3.84 -8.65
CA ALA A 10 51.50 -3.36 -7.38
C ALA A 10 50.54 -2.17 -7.58
N ASN A 11 50.88 -1.24 -8.48
CA ASN A 11 50.04 -0.09 -8.80
C ASN A 11 48.75 -0.52 -9.52
N ASN A 12 48.83 -1.48 -10.45
CA ASN A 12 47.66 -2.07 -11.10
C ASN A 12 46.78 -2.87 -10.13
N LYS A 13 47.36 -3.58 -9.16
CA LYS A 13 46.60 -4.25 -8.09
C LYS A 13 45.87 -3.26 -7.18
N GLY A 14 46.51 -2.15 -6.79
CA GLY A 14 45.90 -1.08 -6.00
C GLY A 14 44.74 -0.39 -6.73
N LYS A 15 44.94 -0.06 -8.02
CA LYS A 15 43.91 0.52 -8.88
C LYS A 15 42.69 -0.41 -9.02
N ARG A 16 42.94 -1.71 -9.26
CA ARG A 16 41.88 -2.74 -9.38
C ARG A 16 41.10 -2.97 -8.08
N SER A 17 41.79 -2.93 -6.94
CA SER A 17 41.14 -3.00 -5.63
C SER A 17 40.22 -1.79 -5.39
N GLY A 18 40.66 -0.59 -5.75
CA GLY A 18 39.85 0.63 -5.69
C GLY A 18 38.62 0.59 -6.60
N THR A 19 38.74 0.08 -7.84
CA THR A 19 37.60 -0.08 -8.76
C THR A 19 36.53 -0.99 -8.18
N ARG A 20 36.93 -2.16 -7.66
CA ARG A 20 36.01 -3.14 -7.06
C ARG A 20 35.31 -2.60 -5.82
N TRP A 21 36.04 -1.84 -4.98
CA TRP A 21 35.46 -1.18 -3.82
C TRP A 21 34.39 -0.16 -4.22
N ASN A 22 34.71 0.73 -5.17
CA ASN A 22 33.75 1.70 -5.70
C ASN A 22 32.51 1.03 -6.32
N PHE A 23 32.70 -0.08 -7.04
CA PHE A 23 31.59 -0.86 -7.58
C PHE A 23 30.68 -1.42 -6.48
N GLY A 24 31.26 -2.04 -5.45
CA GLY A 24 30.50 -2.52 -4.29
C GLY A 24 29.70 -1.42 -3.61
N MET A 25 30.31 -0.23 -3.43
CA MET A 25 29.63 0.94 -2.87
C MET A 25 28.45 1.40 -3.72
N ILE A 26 28.57 1.38 -5.05
CA ILE A 26 27.47 1.75 -5.96
C ILE A 26 26.33 0.73 -5.90
N CYS A 27 26.64 -0.56 -5.87
CA CYS A 27 25.62 -1.60 -5.69
C CYS A 27 24.87 -1.40 -4.37
N PHE A 28 25.59 -1.16 -3.27
CA PHE A 28 24.99 -0.90 -1.97
C PHE A 28 24.09 0.36 -1.98
N ALA A 29 24.61 1.45 -2.57
CA ALA A 29 23.88 2.71 -2.70
C ALA A 29 22.59 2.54 -3.52
N TYR A 30 22.64 1.73 -4.57
CA TYR A 30 21.49 1.39 -5.42
C TYR A 30 20.43 0.59 -4.68
N ILE A 31 20.83 -0.49 -4.00
CA ILE A 31 19.93 -1.35 -3.22
C ILE A 31 19.19 -0.51 -2.17
N CYS A 32 19.91 0.25 -1.36
CA CYS A 32 19.28 1.04 -0.29
C CYS A 32 18.26 2.07 -0.83
N ALA A 33 18.59 2.74 -1.93
CA ALA A 33 17.74 3.76 -2.53
C ALA A 33 16.48 3.15 -3.16
N PHE A 34 16.64 2.09 -3.97
CA PHE A 34 15.53 1.48 -4.68
C PHE A 34 14.67 0.58 -3.79
N THR A 35 15.22 -0.12 -2.80
CA THR A 35 14.41 -0.86 -1.81
C THR A 35 13.47 0.08 -1.07
N SER A 36 13.98 1.22 -0.60
CA SER A 36 13.18 2.19 0.16
C SER A 36 12.10 2.83 -0.72
N LEU A 37 12.46 3.24 -1.95
CA LEU A 37 11.50 3.82 -2.88
C LEU A 37 10.44 2.81 -3.29
N GLN A 38 10.85 1.59 -3.66
CA GLN A 38 9.93 0.53 -4.09
C GLN A 38 8.94 0.17 -2.98
N ALA A 39 9.42 -0.04 -1.75
CA ALA A 39 8.56 -0.32 -0.61
C ALA A 39 7.54 0.79 -0.36
N VAL A 40 7.98 2.05 -0.43
CA VAL A 40 7.11 3.22 -0.26
C VAL A 40 6.08 3.29 -1.38
N THR A 41 6.47 3.08 -2.64
CA THR A 41 5.56 3.13 -3.80
C THR A 41 4.52 2.01 -3.80
N SER A 42 4.92 0.79 -3.41
CA SER A 42 4.00 -0.36 -3.33
C SER A 42 2.95 -0.21 -2.24
N LEU A 43 3.18 0.65 -1.26
CA LEU A 43 2.24 0.92 -0.16
C LEU A 43 1.38 2.18 -0.39
N GLN A 44 1.58 2.93 -1.48
CA GLN A 44 0.89 4.22 -1.68
C GLN A 44 -0.61 4.10 -1.87
N SER A 45 -1.06 3.09 -2.60
CA SER A 45 -2.48 2.82 -2.84
C SER A 45 -3.21 2.36 -1.56
N SER A 46 -2.47 1.91 -0.55
CA SER A 46 -3.02 1.48 0.73
C SER A 46 -2.87 2.54 1.83
N ILE A 47 -1.74 3.23 1.93
CA ILE A 47 -1.51 4.15 3.07
C ILE A 47 -2.10 5.54 2.81
N ASN A 48 -2.07 6.02 1.57
CA ASN A 48 -2.43 7.40 1.22
C ASN A 48 -3.64 7.45 0.27
N THR A 49 -4.78 6.96 0.76
CA THR A 49 -6.04 6.83 0.01
C THR A 49 -6.82 8.14 -0.12
N ASP A 50 -6.67 9.06 0.83
CA ASP A 50 -7.32 10.37 0.82
C ASP A 50 -7.13 11.05 -0.54
N LYS A 51 -8.22 11.23 -1.29
CA LYS A 51 -8.24 11.81 -2.65
C LYS A 51 -7.27 11.16 -3.65
N ASN A 52 -6.93 9.88 -3.48
CA ASN A 52 -5.94 9.15 -4.28
C ASN A 52 -4.57 9.84 -4.31
N VAL A 53 -4.22 10.60 -3.27
CA VAL A 53 -2.98 11.40 -3.24
C VAL A 53 -1.75 10.52 -3.41
N GLY A 54 -1.73 9.32 -2.80
CA GLY A 54 -0.61 8.39 -2.95
C GLY A 54 -0.43 7.86 -4.38
N LEU A 55 -1.51 7.41 -5.02
CA LEU A 55 -1.45 6.93 -6.40
C LEU A 55 -1.04 8.06 -7.36
N ASN A 56 -1.62 9.24 -7.17
CA ASN A 56 -1.32 10.43 -7.97
C ASN A 56 0.14 10.87 -7.80
N SER A 57 0.70 10.83 -6.59
CA SER A 57 2.10 11.18 -6.36
C SER A 57 3.06 10.20 -7.03
N VAL A 58 2.73 8.91 -7.07
CA VAL A 58 3.49 7.90 -7.82
C VAL A 58 3.43 8.20 -9.31
N ALA A 59 2.25 8.46 -9.87
CA ALA A 59 2.10 8.82 -11.28
C ALA A 59 2.90 10.07 -11.65
N ILE A 60 2.85 11.12 -10.82
CA ILE A 60 3.66 12.34 -10.99
C ILE A 60 5.16 12.01 -10.96
N THR A 61 5.60 11.16 -10.03
CA THR A 61 7.00 10.75 -9.92
C THR A 61 7.49 10.08 -11.21
N TYR A 62 6.73 9.12 -11.77
CA TYR A 62 7.10 8.46 -13.02
C TYR A 62 7.01 9.39 -14.24
N GLY A 63 5.95 10.20 -14.34
CA GLY A 63 5.78 11.17 -15.43
C GLY A 63 6.90 12.21 -15.46
N THR A 64 7.28 12.76 -14.31
CA THR A 64 8.39 13.73 -14.21
C THR A 64 9.74 13.09 -14.47
N SER A 65 9.97 11.84 -14.03
CA SER A 65 11.17 11.10 -14.41
C SER A 65 11.29 10.89 -15.92
N LEU A 66 10.20 10.59 -16.63
CA LEU A 66 10.20 10.43 -18.09
C LEU A 66 10.66 11.72 -18.78
N VAL A 67 10.04 12.86 -18.42
CA VAL A 67 10.37 14.18 -18.98
C VAL A 67 11.82 14.55 -18.66
N THR A 68 12.25 14.36 -17.41
CA THR A 68 13.60 14.71 -16.97
C THR A 68 14.66 13.85 -17.66
N SER A 69 14.37 12.57 -17.88
CA SER A 69 15.28 11.62 -18.56
C SER A 69 15.59 12.02 -20.00
N LEU A 70 14.65 12.66 -20.69
CA LEU A 70 14.81 13.11 -22.07
C LEU A 70 15.58 14.44 -22.20
N LEU A 71 15.46 15.33 -21.21
CA LEU A 71 15.89 16.72 -21.35
C LEU A 71 17.12 17.10 -20.50
N PHE A 72 17.29 16.53 -19.30
CA PHE A 72 18.16 17.11 -18.27
C PHE A 72 19.20 16.17 -17.68
N THR A 73 19.11 14.87 -17.92
CA THR A 73 20.00 13.87 -17.29
C THR A 73 21.48 14.10 -17.65
N THR A 74 21.79 14.24 -18.93
CA THR A 74 23.17 14.44 -19.43
C THR A 74 23.79 15.75 -18.94
N SER A 75 22.96 16.78 -18.77
CA SER A 75 23.36 18.10 -18.28
C SER A 75 23.87 18.07 -16.85
N LEU A 76 23.16 17.40 -15.94
CA LEU A 76 23.48 17.41 -14.50
C LEU A 76 24.71 16.56 -14.15
N GLY A 77 24.88 15.42 -14.82
CA GLY A 77 26.07 14.57 -14.64
C GLY A 77 27.37 15.25 -15.08
N TYR A 78 27.31 16.10 -16.11
CA TYR A 78 28.48 16.84 -16.60
C TYR A 78 28.90 18.00 -15.68
N ILE A 79 27.92 18.66 -15.04
CA ILE A 79 28.15 19.81 -14.16
C ILE A 79 28.68 19.37 -12.79
N PHE A 80 28.00 18.43 -12.14
CA PHE A 80 28.28 18.02 -10.76
C PHE A 80 29.19 16.78 -10.67
N GLY A 81 29.31 16.02 -11.76
CA GLY A 81 29.96 14.71 -11.78
C GLY A 81 29.16 13.62 -11.08
N TYR A 82 29.53 12.37 -11.32
CA TYR A 82 28.64 11.24 -11.06
C TYR A 82 28.32 11.03 -9.57
N LYS A 83 29.29 11.19 -8.67
CA LYS A 83 29.06 11.00 -7.22
C LYS A 83 28.04 12.01 -6.67
N TRP A 84 28.17 13.29 -6.99
CA TRP A 84 27.22 14.30 -6.50
C TRP A 84 25.83 14.19 -7.15
N SER A 85 25.75 13.74 -8.41
CA SER A 85 24.46 13.39 -9.01
C SER A 85 23.79 12.20 -8.31
N ILE A 86 24.56 11.19 -7.88
CA ILE A 86 24.05 10.08 -7.08
C ILE A 86 23.53 10.56 -5.72
N VAL A 87 24.33 11.36 -5.01
CA VAL A 87 23.94 11.91 -3.70
C VAL A 87 22.68 12.77 -3.80
N GLY A 88 22.59 13.66 -4.81
CA GLY A 88 21.40 14.48 -5.04
C GLY A 88 20.17 13.63 -5.36
N GLY A 89 20.35 12.57 -6.14
CA GLY A 89 19.34 11.55 -6.42
C GLY A 89 18.77 10.88 -5.17
N GLN A 90 19.66 10.38 -4.31
CA GLN A 90 19.28 9.75 -3.04
C GLN A 90 18.59 10.73 -2.09
N PHE A 91 19.03 12.00 -2.07
CA PHE A 91 18.37 13.04 -1.30
C PHE A 91 16.95 13.33 -1.79
N GLY A 92 16.71 13.36 -3.11
CA GLY A 92 15.37 13.49 -3.67
C GLY A 92 14.43 12.36 -3.23
N ILE A 93 14.93 11.13 -3.19
CA ILE A 93 14.20 9.97 -2.66
C ILE A 93 13.93 10.15 -1.16
N LEU A 94 14.92 10.55 -0.37
CA LEU A 94 14.77 10.78 1.08
C LEU A 94 13.65 11.79 1.37
N VAL A 95 13.62 12.91 0.64
CA VAL A 95 12.60 13.95 0.81
C VAL A 95 11.19 13.41 0.51
N TYR A 96 11.05 12.60 -0.54
CA TYR A 96 9.77 11.96 -0.86
C TYR A 96 9.36 10.91 0.19
N VAL A 97 10.28 10.07 0.65
CA VAL A 97 9.96 9.09 1.70
C VAL A 97 9.60 9.79 3.02
N ALA A 98 10.31 10.85 3.38
CA ALA A 98 10.02 11.62 4.59
C ALA A 98 8.69 12.38 4.50
N SER A 99 8.31 12.90 3.32
CA SER A 99 7.04 13.62 3.14
C SER A 99 5.82 12.71 3.33
N ASN A 100 5.97 11.40 3.14
CA ASN A 100 4.92 10.42 3.40
C ASN A 100 4.54 10.28 4.89
N MET A 101 5.35 10.83 5.80
CA MET A 101 5.00 10.97 7.22
C MET A 101 3.88 12.02 7.44
N TYR A 102 3.65 12.89 6.45
CA TYR A 102 2.63 13.93 6.47
C TYR A 102 1.97 14.04 5.08
N PRO A 103 1.04 13.14 4.72
CA PRO A 103 0.54 12.97 3.34
C PRO A 103 -0.44 14.06 2.89
N LYS A 104 -0.03 15.33 2.97
CA LYS A 104 -0.78 16.45 2.41
C LYS A 104 -0.56 16.51 0.90
N GLN A 105 -1.65 16.70 0.15
CA GLN A 105 -1.65 16.72 -1.32
C GLN A 105 -0.54 17.61 -1.94
N TRP A 106 -0.43 18.86 -1.50
CA TRP A 106 0.59 19.78 -2.04
C TRP A 106 2.01 19.29 -1.75
N LEU A 107 2.27 18.77 -0.54
CA LEU A 107 3.59 18.32 -0.12
C LEU A 107 3.99 17.06 -0.89
N MET A 108 3.09 16.09 -1.02
CA MET A 108 3.33 14.87 -1.77
C MET A 108 3.55 15.15 -3.26
N TYR A 109 2.79 16.05 -3.87
CA TYR A 109 2.94 16.35 -5.30
C TYR A 109 4.25 17.11 -5.57
N SER A 110 4.61 18.10 -4.75
CA SER A 110 5.88 18.81 -4.91
C SER A 110 7.09 17.89 -4.70
N THR A 111 7.05 17.04 -3.67
CA THR A 111 8.14 16.09 -3.42
C THR A 111 8.20 14.96 -4.44
N ALA A 112 7.08 14.56 -5.04
CA ALA A 112 7.03 13.63 -6.16
C ALA A 112 7.73 14.20 -7.41
N VAL A 113 7.50 15.48 -7.74
CA VAL A 113 8.20 16.15 -8.86
C VAL A 113 9.71 16.17 -8.61
N ILE A 114 10.12 16.59 -7.41
CA ILE A 114 11.54 16.65 -7.03
C ILE A 114 12.19 15.26 -7.09
N CYS A 115 11.54 14.26 -6.51
CA CYS A 115 12.01 12.89 -6.53
C CYS A 115 12.08 12.35 -7.95
N GLY A 116 11.05 12.55 -8.78
CA GLY A 116 11.03 12.08 -10.16
C GLY A 116 12.18 12.66 -10.99
N SER A 117 12.47 13.95 -10.86
CA SER A 117 13.59 14.59 -11.56
C SER A 117 14.95 14.11 -11.06
N LEU A 118 15.17 14.09 -9.75
CA LEU A 118 16.47 13.69 -9.16
C LEU A 118 16.73 12.19 -9.33
N ARG A 119 15.69 11.35 -9.30
CA ARG A 119 15.77 9.91 -9.55
C ARG A 119 16.21 9.59 -10.98
N ALA A 120 15.72 10.33 -11.98
CA ALA A 120 16.19 10.16 -13.36
C ALA A 120 17.71 10.41 -13.46
N CYS A 121 18.20 11.43 -12.76
CA CYS A 121 19.62 11.78 -12.73
C CYS A 121 20.45 10.73 -11.97
N LEU A 122 19.92 10.19 -10.87
CA LEU A 122 20.50 9.08 -10.11
C LEU A 122 20.79 7.88 -11.02
N SER A 123 19.76 7.40 -11.73
CA SER A 123 19.86 6.21 -12.56
C SER A 123 20.87 6.39 -13.70
N MET A 124 20.88 7.55 -14.36
CA MET A 124 21.89 7.85 -15.38
C MET A 124 23.29 7.86 -14.76
N ALA A 125 23.51 8.58 -13.67
CA ALA A 125 24.83 8.71 -13.05
C ALA A 125 25.38 7.36 -12.57
N GLN A 126 24.53 6.49 -12.02
CA GLN A 126 24.92 5.13 -11.62
C GLN A 126 25.32 4.29 -12.83
N ASN A 127 24.51 4.28 -13.89
CA ASN A 127 24.81 3.52 -15.10
C ASN A 127 26.11 3.99 -15.76
N SER A 128 26.31 5.31 -15.88
CA SER A 128 27.54 5.89 -16.43
C SER A 128 28.76 5.59 -15.55
N TYR A 129 28.61 5.62 -14.23
CA TYR A 129 29.71 5.29 -13.32
C TYR A 129 30.11 3.80 -13.46
N VAL A 130 29.13 2.89 -13.49
CA VAL A 130 29.38 1.45 -13.67
C VAL A 130 30.09 1.18 -14.99
N ALA A 131 29.63 1.79 -16.09
CA ALA A 131 30.29 1.70 -17.39
C ALA A 131 31.73 2.23 -17.34
N ALA A 132 31.95 3.36 -16.65
CA ALA A 132 33.29 3.94 -16.53
C ALA A 132 34.25 3.06 -15.70
N LEU A 133 33.75 2.36 -14.67
CA LEU A 133 34.55 1.37 -13.93
C LEU A 133 34.91 0.16 -14.77
N ALA A 134 33.98 -0.32 -15.60
CA ALA A 134 34.23 -1.43 -16.50
C ALA A 134 35.30 -1.08 -17.55
N ASN A 135 35.21 0.13 -18.13
CA ASN A 135 36.20 0.65 -19.09
C ASN A 135 37.58 0.88 -18.46
N ASP A 136 37.64 1.26 -17.18
CA ASP A 136 38.92 1.42 -16.49
C ASP A 136 39.67 0.10 -16.25
N GLU A 137 38.92 -1.00 -16.13
CA GLU A 137 39.49 -2.33 -16.00
C GLU A 137 39.78 -2.98 -17.35
N SER A 138 39.23 -2.49 -18.46
CA SER A 138 39.43 -3.10 -19.77
C SER A 138 40.78 -2.78 -20.38
N GLU A 139 41.36 -3.78 -21.04
CA GLU A 139 42.63 -3.61 -21.77
C GLU A 139 42.37 -3.11 -23.20
N ASN A 140 41.27 -3.58 -23.82
CA ASN A 140 40.93 -3.36 -25.22
C ASN A 140 39.40 -3.15 -25.35
N ASP A 141 38.92 -2.67 -26.51
CA ASP A 141 37.49 -2.41 -26.76
C ASP A 141 36.60 -3.67 -26.62
N ASP A 142 37.04 -4.82 -27.13
CA ASP A 142 36.29 -6.09 -27.00
C ASP A 142 36.16 -6.52 -25.52
N ASP A 143 37.21 -6.27 -24.73
CA ASP A 143 37.23 -6.58 -23.30
C ASP A 143 36.40 -5.57 -22.49
N ALA A 144 36.29 -4.32 -22.95
CA ALA A 144 35.41 -3.30 -22.39
C ALA A 144 33.94 -3.71 -22.50
N GLU A 145 33.52 -4.25 -23.65
CA GLU A 145 32.15 -4.73 -23.83
C GLU A 145 31.84 -5.90 -22.88
N ILE A 146 32.73 -6.89 -22.81
CA ILE A 146 32.56 -8.06 -21.94
C ILE A 146 32.50 -7.66 -20.46
N LYS A 147 33.41 -6.79 -20.01
CA LYS A 147 33.45 -6.31 -18.63
C LYS A 147 32.23 -5.46 -18.31
N THR A 148 31.80 -4.59 -19.22
CA THR A 148 30.58 -3.78 -19.04
C THR A 148 29.37 -4.68 -18.81
N ARG A 149 29.16 -5.69 -19.66
CA ARG A 149 28.05 -6.64 -19.51
C ARG A 149 28.11 -7.39 -18.15
N LYS A 150 29.30 -7.81 -17.71
CA LYS A 150 29.48 -8.48 -16.40
C LYS A 150 29.13 -7.57 -15.23
N TYR A 151 29.63 -6.33 -15.23
CA TYR A 151 29.36 -5.36 -14.18
C TYR A 151 27.87 -5.02 -14.10
N PHE A 152 27.20 -4.77 -15.23
CA PHE A 152 25.76 -4.55 -15.26
C PHE A 152 24.95 -5.79 -14.82
N GLY A 153 25.37 -7.00 -15.20
CA GLY A 153 24.73 -8.24 -14.75
C GLY A 153 24.75 -8.40 -13.23
N ILE A 154 25.90 -8.15 -12.60
CA ILE A 154 26.04 -8.21 -11.13
C ILE A 154 25.22 -7.10 -10.47
N PHE A 155 25.32 -5.88 -10.99
CA PHE A 155 24.60 -4.71 -10.48
C PHE A 155 23.08 -4.91 -10.47
N LEU A 156 22.51 -5.44 -11.56
CA LEU A 156 21.07 -5.69 -11.69
C LEU A 156 20.60 -6.91 -10.87
N THR A 157 21.42 -7.96 -10.74
CA THR A 157 21.06 -9.16 -9.96
C THR A 157 20.98 -8.84 -8.46
N ALA A 158 21.88 -7.99 -7.97
CA ALA A 158 21.89 -7.56 -6.57
C ALA A 158 20.59 -6.82 -6.20
N PHE A 159 19.94 -6.16 -7.17
CA PHE A 159 18.65 -5.49 -6.99
C PHE A 159 17.45 -6.45 -6.93
N GLN A 160 17.39 -7.44 -7.84
CA GLN A 160 16.25 -8.37 -7.93
C GLN A 160 16.15 -9.35 -6.75
N SER A 161 17.22 -9.48 -5.96
CA SER A 161 17.29 -10.41 -4.81
C SER A 161 16.59 -9.90 -3.54
N VAL A 162 16.02 -8.69 -3.57
CA VAL A 162 15.31 -8.11 -2.42
C VAL A 162 13.98 -8.83 -2.21
N LEU A 163 13.84 -9.41 -1.01
CA LEU A 163 12.77 -10.30 -0.52
C LEU A 163 11.36 -9.83 -0.91
N ARG A 164 10.81 -10.40 -1.98
CA ARG A 164 9.37 -10.36 -2.25
C ARG A 164 8.68 -11.33 -1.29
N ASN A 165 7.89 -10.80 -0.37
CA ASN A 165 7.02 -11.64 0.47
C ASN A 165 6.08 -12.45 -0.40
N THR A 166 5.94 -13.73 -0.11
CA THR A 166 4.94 -14.60 -0.72
C THR A 166 3.54 -14.15 -0.25
N PRO A 167 2.61 -13.87 -1.18
CA PRO A 167 1.25 -13.54 -0.78
C PRO A 167 0.63 -14.76 -0.09
N LYS A 168 0.04 -14.55 1.09
CA LYS A 168 -0.84 -15.55 1.71
C LYS A 168 -2.12 -15.58 0.88
N THR A 169 -2.40 -16.72 0.25
CA THR A 169 -3.62 -16.93 -0.53
C THR A 169 -4.84 -16.90 0.38
N THR A 170 -5.58 -15.80 0.36
CA THR A 170 -6.96 -15.76 0.84
C THR A 170 -7.87 -15.92 -0.37
N ASN A 171 -8.43 -17.12 -0.55
CA ASN A 171 -9.45 -17.36 -1.56
C ASN A 171 -10.70 -16.55 -1.22
N THR A 172 -10.90 -15.43 -1.92
CA THR A 172 -12.17 -14.73 -1.99
C THR A 172 -12.87 -15.14 -3.27
N ASN A 173 -14.10 -15.60 -3.19
CA ASN A 173 -14.95 -15.93 -4.33
C ASN A 173 -15.34 -14.64 -5.08
N SER A 174 -14.39 -14.05 -5.81
CA SER A 174 -14.63 -12.94 -6.72
C SER A 174 -14.95 -13.52 -8.10
N THR A 175 -16.14 -13.24 -8.63
CA THR A 175 -16.59 -13.73 -9.94
C THR A 175 -15.98 -12.95 -11.12
N GLN A 176 -15.21 -11.89 -10.87
CA GLN A 176 -14.55 -11.08 -11.89
C GLN A 176 -13.09 -10.79 -11.48
N CYS A 177 -12.17 -11.67 -11.87
CA CYS A 177 -10.73 -11.53 -11.67
C CYS A 177 -9.96 -11.87 -12.95
N GLY A 178 -8.65 -11.56 -12.97
CA GLY A 178 -7.78 -11.89 -14.11
C GLY A 178 -8.12 -11.07 -15.35
N ALA A 179 -8.29 -11.72 -16.50
CA ALA A 179 -8.55 -11.04 -17.77
C ALA A 179 -9.89 -10.28 -17.82
N ASN A 180 -10.85 -10.65 -16.96
CA ASN A 180 -12.16 -9.99 -16.85
C ASN A 180 -12.17 -8.85 -15.81
N TYR A 181 -11.00 -8.36 -15.41
CA TYR A 181 -10.88 -7.24 -14.49
C TYR A 181 -11.37 -5.95 -15.15
N LEU A 182 -12.51 -5.44 -14.70
CA LEU A 182 -13.05 -4.14 -15.13
C LEU A 182 -12.48 -3.04 -14.24
N THR A 183 -11.67 -2.15 -14.83
CA THR A 183 -11.34 -0.85 -14.22
C THR A 183 -12.61 -0.01 -14.22
N SER A 184 -13.38 -0.04 -13.14
CA SER A 184 -14.54 0.82 -13.02
C SER A 184 -14.04 2.25 -12.78
N GLU A 185 -14.06 3.09 -13.82
CA GLU A 185 -13.96 4.58 -13.75
C GLU A 185 -15.09 5.23 -12.92
N HIS A 186 -15.77 4.47 -12.06
CA HIS A 186 -16.89 4.87 -11.22
C HIS A 186 -16.83 4.32 -9.78
N GLN A 187 -15.67 3.90 -9.29
CA GLN A 187 -15.48 3.85 -7.84
C GLN A 187 -15.20 5.27 -7.34
N MET A 188 -16.27 6.02 -7.07
CA MET A 188 -16.20 7.10 -6.10
C MET A 188 -15.75 6.47 -4.77
N GLN A 189 -14.47 6.69 -4.46
CA GLN A 189 -13.95 7.01 -3.15
C GLN A 189 -14.80 6.46 -1.98
N ASP A 190 -14.58 5.20 -1.60
CA ASP A 190 -15.02 4.70 -0.30
C ASP A 190 -13.80 4.31 0.54
N ASP A 191 -13.54 5.15 1.54
CA ASP A 191 -12.43 5.13 2.49
C ASP A 191 -12.55 3.97 3.49
N ASN A 192 -12.50 2.73 3.01
CA ASN A 192 -12.40 1.56 3.88
C ASN A 192 -10.94 1.14 4.04
N HIS A 193 -10.17 1.93 4.79
CA HIS A 193 -8.93 1.45 5.37
C HIS A 193 -9.12 1.16 6.85
N GLN A 194 -8.77 -0.07 7.24
CA GLN A 194 -8.35 -0.37 8.60
C GLN A 194 -7.35 0.73 8.97
N LEU A 195 -7.67 1.59 9.94
CA LEU A 195 -6.84 2.73 10.28
C LEU A 195 -5.47 2.18 10.72
N ILE A 196 -4.53 2.09 9.78
CA ILE A 196 -3.18 1.61 10.07
C ILE A 196 -2.67 2.60 11.11
N SER A 197 -2.38 2.08 12.31
CA SER A 197 -1.99 2.92 13.44
C SER A 197 -0.92 3.91 12.96
N GLN A 198 -1.15 5.21 13.17
CA GLN A 198 -0.23 6.27 12.77
C GLN A 198 1.20 5.97 13.26
N LYS A 199 1.31 5.32 14.43
CA LYS A 199 2.58 4.83 14.99
C LYS A 199 3.31 3.85 14.05
N THR A 200 2.58 2.91 13.42
CA THR A 200 3.14 1.95 12.46
C THR A 200 3.64 2.65 11.20
N ILE A 201 2.86 3.60 10.68
CA ILE A 201 3.24 4.41 9.50
C ILE A 201 4.53 5.19 9.78
N TYR A 202 4.61 5.87 10.93
CA TYR A 202 5.80 6.60 11.32
C TYR A 202 7.02 5.70 11.51
N ILE A 203 6.88 4.54 12.16
CA ILE A 203 7.97 3.58 12.32
C ILE A 203 8.49 3.13 10.95
N LEU A 204 7.60 2.77 10.04
CA LEU A 204 7.94 2.25 8.72
C LEU A 204 8.72 3.29 7.89
N TYR A 205 8.17 4.51 7.73
CA TYR A 205 8.85 5.55 6.96
C TYR A 205 10.14 6.02 7.63
N SER A 206 10.21 6.05 8.97
CA SER A 206 11.45 6.37 9.69
C SER A 206 12.57 5.37 9.42
N ILE A 207 12.24 4.07 9.34
CA ILE A 207 13.22 3.02 9.00
C ILE A 207 13.74 3.23 7.57
N PHE A 208 12.86 3.43 6.59
CA PHE A 208 13.28 3.66 5.20
C PHE A 208 14.08 4.95 5.03
N SER A 209 13.66 6.04 5.68
CA SER A 209 14.44 7.29 5.73
C SER A 209 15.82 7.06 6.36
N GLY A 210 15.90 6.28 7.45
CA GLY A 210 17.16 5.94 8.10
C GLY A 210 18.13 5.18 7.19
N ILE A 211 17.63 4.17 6.48
CA ILE A 211 18.42 3.39 5.50
C ILE A 211 18.97 4.30 4.39
N ILE A 212 18.15 5.21 3.85
CA ILE A 212 18.60 6.15 2.81
C ILE A 212 19.63 7.13 3.38
N CYS A 213 19.41 7.67 4.58
CA CYS A 213 20.37 8.57 5.23
C CYS A 213 21.75 7.92 5.39
N VAL A 214 21.80 6.67 5.86
CA VAL A 214 23.05 5.91 5.97
C VAL A 214 23.69 5.72 4.60
N SER A 215 22.90 5.37 3.59
CA SER A 215 23.38 5.23 2.21
C SER A 215 24.00 6.52 1.65
N ILE A 216 23.37 7.68 1.91
CA ILE A 216 23.90 9.00 1.52
C ILE A 216 25.25 9.26 2.17
N VAL A 217 25.35 9.08 3.49
CA VAL A 217 26.59 9.30 4.25
C VAL A 217 27.71 8.41 3.74
N LEU A 218 27.43 7.11 3.54
CA LEU A 218 28.41 6.16 3.02
C LEU A 218 28.84 6.51 1.59
N THR A 219 27.92 6.97 0.75
CA THR A 219 28.24 7.42 -0.62
C THR A 219 29.12 8.68 -0.60
N ILE A 220 28.85 9.63 0.29
CA ILE A 220 29.66 10.85 0.44
C ILE A 220 31.09 10.51 0.90
N ILE A 221 31.24 9.60 1.85
CA ILE A 221 32.55 9.26 2.44
C ILE A 221 33.36 8.36 1.51
N PHE A 222 32.76 7.27 1.02
CA PHE A 222 33.50 6.17 0.40
C PHE A 222 33.48 6.17 -1.12
N LEU A 223 32.50 6.81 -1.77
CA LEU A 223 32.47 6.85 -3.23
C LEU A 223 33.45 7.90 -3.74
N VAL A 224 34.32 7.50 -4.66
CA VAL A 224 35.27 8.42 -5.29
C VAL A 224 34.55 9.30 -6.32
N GLN A 225 34.87 10.58 -6.35
CA GLN A 225 34.32 11.48 -7.36
C GLN A 225 34.87 11.11 -8.74
N ARG A 226 33.97 11.01 -9.74
CA ARG A 226 34.35 10.75 -11.12
C ARG A 226 33.64 11.72 -12.07
N ARG A 227 34.38 12.23 -13.06
CA ARG A 227 33.90 13.12 -14.11
C ARG A 227 34.38 12.59 -15.45
N ASP A 228 33.55 12.64 -16.48
CA ASP A 228 33.97 12.36 -17.86
C ASP A 228 34.94 13.46 -18.30
N ASN A 229 36.25 13.15 -18.26
CA ASN A 229 37.29 14.02 -18.77
C ASN A 229 37.41 13.81 -20.29
N LYS A 230 36.52 14.42 -21.08
CA LYS A 230 36.90 14.80 -22.45
C LYS A 230 37.61 16.14 -22.38
N LYS A 231 38.82 16.21 -22.97
CA LYS A 231 39.59 17.45 -23.15
C LYS A 231 38.80 18.37 -24.08
N ASP A 232 37.86 19.13 -23.52
CA ASP A 232 37.04 20.06 -24.29
C ASP A 232 37.48 21.50 -24.04
N ASP A 233 37.60 22.23 -25.15
CA ASP A 233 38.01 23.62 -25.25
C ASP A 233 37.26 24.51 -24.24
N ASP A 234 38.02 25.29 -23.46
CA ASP A 234 37.55 26.00 -22.25
C ASP A 234 36.77 27.29 -22.59
N SER A 235 36.48 27.51 -23.87
CA SER A 235 35.95 28.76 -24.43
C SER A 235 34.43 28.94 -24.33
N GLN A 236 33.66 27.88 -24.03
CA GLN A 236 32.19 27.94 -23.93
C GLN A 236 31.68 27.83 -22.48
N GLY A 237 30.76 28.71 -22.08
CA GLY A 237 30.13 28.68 -20.76
C GLY A 237 29.35 27.39 -20.48
N LEU A 238 29.32 26.97 -19.20
CA LEU A 238 28.73 25.71 -18.71
C LEU A 238 27.31 25.44 -19.20
N LEU A 239 26.42 26.44 -19.17
CA LEU A 239 25.04 26.31 -19.65
C LEU A 239 24.94 26.02 -21.15
N ARG A 240 25.78 26.65 -21.97
CA ARG A 240 25.80 26.45 -23.42
C ARG A 240 26.34 25.06 -23.77
N LYS A 241 27.38 24.60 -23.05
CA LYS A 241 27.87 23.21 -23.15
C LYS A 241 26.77 22.20 -22.81
N SER A 242 26.07 22.42 -21.71
CA SER A 242 24.93 21.60 -21.26
C SER A 242 23.84 21.49 -22.33
N LEU A 243 23.40 22.63 -22.88
CA LEU A 243 22.38 22.67 -23.92
C LEU A 243 22.81 21.97 -25.21
N ASN A 244 24.07 22.14 -25.62
CA ASN A 244 24.62 21.47 -26.80
C ASN A 244 24.64 19.94 -26.62
N HIS A 245 24.97 19.44 -25.42
CA HIS A 245 24.91 18.02 -25.12
C HIS A 245 23.48 17.49 -25.11
N THR A 246 22.53 18.18 -24.48
CA THR A 246 21.10 17.79 -24.54
C THR A 246 20.62 17.75 -25.99
N LEU A 247 20.96 18.75 -26.81
CA LEU A 247 20.58 18.79 -28.22
C LEU A 247 21.22 17.63 -29.01
N SER A 248 22.47 17.27 -28.71
CA SER A 248 23.13 16.12 -29.31
C SER A 248 22.44 14.82 -28.92
N THR A 249 22.07 14.63 -27.65
CA THR A 249 21.34 13.45 -27.18
C THR A 249 19.98 13.32 -27.87
N LEU A 250 19.24 14.43 -28.01
CA LEU A 250 17.97 14.45 -28.73
C LEU A 250 18.16 14.04 -30.19
N LYS A 251 19.16 14.61 -30.89
CA LYS A 251 19.48 14.22 -32.27
C LYS A 251 19.85 12.74 -32.39
N THR A 252 20.63 12.20 -31.45
CA THR A 252 20.99 10.78 -31.42
C THR A 252 19.78 9.88 -31.16
N SER A 253 18.82 10.31 -30.33
CA SER A 253 17.59 9.56 -30.04
C SER A 253 16.63 9.51 -31.23
N ILE A 254 16.64 10.54 -32.09
CA ILE A 254 15.82 10.64 -33.30
C ILE A 254 16.50 9.98 -34.51
N ASN A 255 17.73 9.45 -34.35
CA ASN A 255 18.40 8.70 -35.41
C ASN A 255 17.57 7.45 -35.79
N PRO A 256 17.30 7.19 -37.08
CA PRO A 256 16.51 6.02 -37.51
C PRO A 256 17.02 4.68 -36.96
N ASN A 257 18.33 4.56 -36.72
CA ASN A 257 18.92 3.34 -36.14
C ASN A 257 18.57 3.13 -34.66
N ASN A 258 18.20 4.19 -33.95
CA ASN A 258 17.86 4.17 -32.52
C ASN A 258 16.36 4.32 -32.26
N LEU A 259 15.56 4.62 -33.28
CA LEU A 259 14.14 4.93 -33.13
C LEU A 259 13.35 3.76 -32.51
N LEU A 260 13.74 2.52 -32.82
CA LEU A 260 13.15 1.29 -32.26
C LEU A 260 13.45 1.09 -30.75
N LEU A 261 14.43 1.81 -30.18
CA LEU A 261 14.72 1.77 -28.75
C LEU A 261 13.68 2.54 -27.92
N ILE A 262 12.98 3.52 -28.51
CA ILE A 262 11.96 4.32 -27.81
C ILE A 262 10.73 3.46 -27.44
N PRO A 263 10.09 2.73 -28.37
CA PRO A 263 9.02 1.79 -28.02
C PRO A 263 9.45 0.71 -27.02
N LEU A 264 10.69 0.20 -27.15
CA LEU A 264 11.23 -0.80 -26.22
C LEU A 264 11.39 -0.25 -24.80
N GLY A 265 11.87 1.00 -24.68
CA GLY A 265 11.97 1.71 -23.40
C GLY A 265 10.58 1.94 -22.78
N PHE A 266 9.61 2.36 -23.59
CA PHE A 266 8.22 2.52 -23.14
C PHE A 266 7.62 1.21 -22.65
N TRP A 267 7.81 0.11 -23.39
CA TRP A 267 7.36 -1.22 -22.96
C TRP A 267 8.00 -1.65 -21.64
N SER A 268 9.31 -1.45 -21.48
CA SER A 268 10.04 -1.85 -20.28
C SER A 268 9.54 -1.13 -19.03
N ILE A 269 9.32 0.19 -19.12
CA ILE A 269 8.78 1.01 -18.01
C ILE A 269 7.33 0.64 -17.70
N SER A 270 6.52 0.41 -18.74
CA SER A 270 5.12 0.02 -18.59
C SER A 270 4.99 -1.34 -17.92
N ALA A 271 5.82 -2.30 -18.31
CA ALA A 271 5.86 -3.63 -17.70
C ALA A 271 6.23 -3.56 -16.21
N GLU A 272 7.28 -2.80 -15.85
CA GLU A 272 7.68 -2.61 -14.45
C GLU A 272 6.55 -2.00 -13.62
N THR A 273 5.89 -0.96 -14.13
CA THR A 273 4.77 -0.28 -13.46
C THR A 273 3.58 -1.22 -13.27
N PHE A 274 3.27 -2.05 -14.28
CA PHE A 274 2.23 -3.05 -14.18
C PHE A 274 2.54 -4.10 -13.11
N PHE A 275 3.74 -4.67 -13.09
CA PHE A 275 4.14 -5.66 -12.09
C PHE A 275 4.18 -5.10 -10.67
N MET A 276 4.52 -3.82 -10.51
CA MET A 276 4.62 -3.19 -9.19
C MET A 276 3.28 -2.67 -8.66
N GLY A 277 2.39 -2.21 -9.54
CA GLY A 277 1.12 -1.61 -9.15
C GLY A 277 -0.07 -2.53 -9.40
N ALA A 278 -0.35 -2.84 -10.66
CA ALA A 278 -1.57 -3.56 -11.03
C ALA A 278 -1.56 -5.04 -10.66
N PHE A 279 -0.41 -5.71 -10.79
CA PHE A 279 -0.30 -7.15 -10.56
C PHE A 279 -0.28 -7.53 -9.07
N THR A 280 0.23 -6.64 -8.20
CA THR A 280 0.36 -6.90 -6.75
C THR A 280 -0.70 -6.21 -5.90
N ASN A 281 -1.66 -5.49 -6.52
CA ASN A 281 -2.83 -4.98 -5.83
C ASN A 281 -3.63 -6.16 -5.25
N HIS A 282 -3.30 -6.52 -4.01
CA HIS A 282 -4.19 -7.24 -3.13
C HIS A 282 -5.44 -6.36 -3.02
N GLN A 283 -6.59 -6.94 -3.37
CA GLN A 283 -7.86 -6.27 -3.22
C GLN A 283 -7.92 -5.62 -1.84
N ASN A 284 -8.09 -4.30 -1.79
CA ASN A 284 -8.55 -3.64 -0.58
C ASN A 284 -9.82 -4.41 -0.18
N ALA A 285 -9.74 -5.19 0.89
CA ALA A 285 -10.85 -6.01 1.31
C ALA A 285 -11.99 -5.04 1.67
N LYS A 286 -13.03 -5.02 0.85
CA LYS A 286 -14.23 -4.21 1.10
C LYS A 286 -14.67 -4.43 2.55
N GLN A 287 -15.12 -3.37 3.22
CA GLN A 287 -15.70 -3.55 4.54
C GLN A 287 -16.83 -4.54 4.42
N ARG A 288 -16.80 -5.57 5.26
CA ARG A 288 -17.80 -6.63 5.27
C ARG A 288 -18.77 -6.39 6.42
N VAL A 289 -20.05 -6.44 6.12
CA VAL A 289 -21.15 -6.34 7.08
C VAL A 289 -21.98 -7.61 6.99
N ILE A 290 -22.18 -8.29 8.12
CA ILE A 290 -22.97 -9.51 8.18
C ILE A 290 -24.22 -9.22 9.01
N ILE A 291 -25.39 -9.50 8.44
CA ILE A 291 -26.71 -9.25 9.02
C ILE A 291 -27.27 -10.59 9.52
N ILE A 292 -27.48 -10.69 10.83
CA ILE A 292 -27.98 -11.89 11.51
C ILE A 292 -29.42 -11.59 11.95
N HIS A 293 -30.37 -12.28 11.32
CA HIS A 293 -31.79 -12.12 11.63
C HIS A 293 -32.16 -12.74 13.00
N GLY A 294 -33.32 -12.34 13.53
CA GLY A 294 -33.91 -12.96 14.73
C GLY A 294 -34.55 -14.33 14.44
N SER A 295 -34.99 -15.03 15.48
CA SER A 295 -35.68 -16.33 15.30
C SER A 295 -37.00 -16.19 14.53
N ALA A 296 -37.36 -17.21 13.75
CA ALA A 296 -38.52 -17.22 12.87
C ALA A 296 -39.35 -18.51 12.99
N ILE A 297 -40.67 -18.37 12.91
CA ILE A 297 -41.59 -19.53 12.88
C ILE A 297 -41.65 -20.17 11.48
N SER A 298 -41.40 -19.37 10.43
CA SER A 298 -41.44 -19.82 9.03
C SER A 298 -40.14 -19.48 8.30
N PRO A 299 -39.64 -20.35 7.42
CA PRO A 299 -38.42 -20.11 6.65
C PRO A 299 -38.46 -18.79 5.86
N GLY A 300 -37.27 -18.22 5.62
CA GLY A 300 -37.13 -17.07 4.71
C GLY A 300 -37.39 -15.72 5.37
N ILE A 301 -37.23 -15.64 6.69
CA ILE A 301 -37.28 -14.37 7.45
C ILE A 301 -36.29 -13.33 6.91
N ILE A 302 -35.21 -13.77 6.24
CA ILE A 302 -34.20 -12.90 5.62
C ILE A 302 -34.77 -11.95 4.56
N ASN A 303 -35.88 -12.33 3.92
CA ASN A 303 -36.58 -11.48 2.94
C ASN A 303 -37.65 -10.58 3.59
N ARG A 304 -37.72 -10.55 4.91
CA ARG A 304 -38.67 -9.74 5.69
C ARG A 304 -37.94 -8.62 6.42
N HIS A 305 -38.73 -7.67 6.92
CA HIS A 305 -38.25 -6.52 7.65
C HIS A 305 -37.17 -5.77 6.85
N TRP A 306 -36.17 -5.22 7.53
CA TRP A 306 -35.12 -4.39 6.94
C TRP A 306 -33.90 -5.17 6.47
N TYR A 307 -33.79 -6.51 6.65
CA TYR A 307 -32.53 -7.22 6.37
C TYR A 307 -32.13 -7.16 4.90
N LYS A 308 -33.06 -7.49 3.99
CA LYS A 308 -32.79 -7.48 2.55
C LYS A 308 -32.59 -6.05 2.04
N TRP A 309 -33.40 -5.12 2.53
CA TRP A 309 -33.25 -3.70 2.22
C TRP A 309 -31.87 -3.19 2.64
N LEU A 310 -31.44 -3.47 3.88
CA LEU A 310 -30.14 -3.07 4.40
C LEU A 310 -29.00 -3.70 3.59
N GLN A 311 -29.11 -4.99 3.25
CA GLN A 311 -28.13 -5.63 2.36
C GLN A 311 -27.98 -4.86 1.04
N THR A 312 -29.10 -4.52 0.39
CA THR A 312 -29.11 -3.79 -0.88
C THR A 312 -28.54 -2.39 -0.75
N GLU A 313 -28.90 -1.64 0.29
CA GLU A 313 -28.37 -0.29 0.49
C GLU A 313 -26.87 -0.31 0.81
N LEU A 314 -26.39 -1.26 1.62
CA LEU A 314 -24.96 -1.40 1.90
C LEU A 314 -24.18 -1.78 0.63
N SER A 315 -24.73 -2.64 -0.22
CA SER A 315 -24.09 -2.96 -1.51
C SER A 315 -23.98 -1.74 -2.44
N LYS A 316 -24.86 -0.74 -2.33
CA LYS A 316 -24.74 0.53 -3.07
C LYS A 316 -23.60 1.41 -2.56
N LEU A 317 -23.18 1.22 -1.31
CA LEU A 317 -22.06 1.91 -0.65
C LEU A 317 -20.75 1.10 -0.75
N ASP A 318 -20.61 0.26 -1.77
CA ASP A 318 -19.45 -0.62 -1.98
C ASP A 318 -19.04 -1.49 -0.77
N ILE A 319 -19.98 -1.75 0.16
CA ILE A 319 -19.79 -2.63 1.32
C ILE A 319 -20.19 -4.06 0.92
N ASP A 320 -19.36 -5.03 1.30
CA ASP A 320 -19.67 -6.46 1.15
C ASP A 320 -20.71 -6.86 2.20
N ALA A 321 -21.99 -6.83 1.82
CA ALA A 321 -23.10 -7.08 2.73
C ALA A 321 -23.65 -8.50 2.58
N LEU A 322 -23.53 -9.30 3.64
CA LEU A 322 -24.06 -10.64 3.73
C LEU A 322 -25.29 -10.67 4.62
N ALA A 323 -26.38 -11.24 4.11
CA ALA A 323 -27.60 -11.48 4.87
C ALA A 323 -27.96 -12.97 4.69
N PRO A 324 -27.29 -13.89 5.40
CA PRO A 324 -27.55 -15.31 5.29
C PRO A 324 -28.86 -15.71 6.00
N ALA A 325 -29.51 -16.76 5.50
CA ALA A 325 -30.49 -17.49 6.28
C ALA A 325 -29.74 -18.39 7.28
N MET A 326 -29.92 -18.13 8.57
CA MET A 326 -29.29 -18.90 9.64
C MET A 326 -29.91 -20.30 9.73
N PRO A 327 -29.12 -21.36 10.00
CA PRO A 327 -29.68 -22.68 10.28
C PRO A 327 -30.55 -22.64 11.53
N ASP A 328 -31.46 -23.60 11.72
CA ASP A 328 -32.28 -23.67 12.95
C ASP A 328 -33.01 -22.34 13.27
N GLU A 329 -33.64 -21.73 12.26
CA GLU A 329 -34.27 -20.39 12.35
C GLU A 329 -35.25 -20.27 13.54
N ARG A 330 -35.87 -21.37 13.96
CA ARG A 330 -36.89 -21.37 15.02
C ARG A 330 -36.31 -21.32 16.43
N GLU A 331 -35.36 -22.19 16.73
CA GLU A 331 -34.81 -22.32 18.09
C GLU A 331 -33.57 -21.44 18.30
N ALA A 332 -32.92 -21.03 17.22
CA ALA A 332 -31.77 -20.12 17.22
C ALA A 332 -30.65 -20.52 18.22
N LYS A 333 -30.32 -21.81 18.29
CA LYS A 333 -29.40 -22.33 19.30
C LYS A 333 -27.97 -21.85 19.07
N ASP A 334 -27.34 -21.32 20.12
CA ASP A 334 -25.91 -20.95 20.14
C ASP A 334 -25.01 -22.09 19.64
N SER A 335 -25.30 -23.34 20.02
CA SER A 335 -24.55 -24.53 19.60
C SER A 335 -24.59 -24.80 18.09
N ILE A 336 -25.46 -24.11 17.34
CA ILE A 336 -25.60 -24.22 15.89
C ILE A 336 -25.18 -22.91 15.22
N TRP A 337 -25.67 -21.76 15.72
CA TRP A 337 -25.42 -20.45 15.11
C TRP A 337 -23.97 -20.01 15.22
N ILE A 338 -23.33 -20.22 16.38
CA ILE A 338 -21.93 -19.82 16.59
C ILE A 338 -20.97 -20.62 15.71
N PRO A 339 -21.04 -21.96 15.65
CA PRO A 339 -20.24 -22.72 14.68
C PRO A 339 -20.52 -22.35 13.23
N TYR A 340 -21.77 -22.03 12.86
CA TYR A 340 -22.09 -21.60 11.50
C TYR A 340 -21.42 -20.25 11.14
N LEU A 341 -21.47 -19.28 12.06
CA LEU A 341 -20.78 -18.00 11.90
C LEU A 341 -19.26 -18.19 11.72
N ILE A 342 -18.65 -19.04 12.54
CA ILE A 342 -17.20 -19.27 12.50
C ILE A 342 -16.79 -20.11 11.29
N ASN A 343 -17.44 -21.25 11.04
CA ASN A 343 -16.95 -22.25 10.09
C ASN A 343 -17.52 -22.05 8.68
N ASN A 344 -18.78 -21.63 8.56
CA ASN A 344 -19.46 -21.51 7.27
C ASN A 344 -19.36 -20.09 6.71
N LEU A 345 -19.63 -19.08 7.54
CA LEU A 345 -19.53 -17.68 7.14
C LEU A 345 -18.11 -17.12 7.26
N ASN A 346 -17.23 -17.84 7.97
CA ASN A 346 -15.84 -17.45 8.19
C ASN A 346 -15.75 -16.00 8.65
N VAL A 347 -16.46 -15.67 9.74
CA VAL A 347 -16.43 -14.36 10.38
C VAL A 347 -15.00 -14.02 10.78
N LYS A 348 -14.61 -12.75 10.62
CA LYS A 348 -13.25 -12.23 10.82
C LYS A 348 -13.26 -11.03 11.75
N GLU A 349 -12.10 -10.73 12.32
CA GLU A 349 -11.90 -9.59 13.23
C GLU A 349 -12.26 -8.23 12.62
N ASN A 350 -12.16 -8.05 11.30
CA ASN A 350 -12.50 -6.79 10.64
C ASN A 350 -13.98 -6.66 10.23
N ASP A 351 -14.81 -7.67 10.49
CA ASP A 351 -16.23 -7.64 10.12
C ASP A 351 -17.05 -6.75 11.07
N ILE A 352 -18.13 -6.16 10.53
CA ILE A 352 -19.18 -5.52 11.32
C ILE A 352 -20.37 -6.47 11.35
N LEU A 353 -20.91 -6.74 12.54
CA LEU A 353 -22.05 -7.62 12.70
C LEU A 353 -23.28 -6.83 13.12
N VAL A 354 -24.39 -7.05 12.41
CA VAL A 354 -25.69 -6.45 12.69
C VAL A 354 -26.63 -7.56 13.12
N GLY A 355 -26.99 -7.62 14.39
CA GLY A 355 -27.86 -8.65 14.93
C GLY A 355 -29.22 -8.09 15.33
N HIS A 356 -30.31 -8.80 14.98
CA HIS A 356 -31.66 -8.46 15.44
C HIS A 356 -32.20 -9.53 16.39
N SER A 357 -32.72 -9.12 17.55
CA SER A 357 -33.36 -10.01 18.53
C SER A 357 -32.42 -11.18 18.90
N SER A 358 -32.81 -12.44 18.64
CA SER A 358 -31.94 -13.62 18.83
C SER A 358 -30.59 -13.51 18.09
N GLY A 359 -30.54 -12.85 16.93
CA GLY A 359 -29.31 -12.55 16.21
C GLY A 359 -28.39 -11.59 16.96
N ALA A 360 -28.94 -10.62 17.69
CA ALA A 360 -28.14 -9.74 18.56
C ALA A 360 -27.49 -10.55 19.70
N MET A 361 -28.23 -11.50 20.27
CA MET A 361 -27.72 -12.37 21.33
C MET A 361 -26.64 -13.34 20.84
N ALA A 362 -26.80 -13.88 19.63
CA ALA A 362 -25.80 -14.74 19.01
C ALA A 362 -24.48 -13.99 18.73
N ILE A 363 -24.51 -12.75 18.26
CA ILE A 363 -23.27 -11.99 18.01
C ILE A 363 -22.57 -11.55 19.30
N LEU A 364 -23.32 -11.30 20.38
CA LEU A 364 -22.75 -11.10 21.72
C LEU A 364 -22.02 -12.37 22.20
N ARG A 365 -22.64 -13.55 22.05
CA ARG A 365 -22.03 -14.84 22.37
C ARG A 365 -20.77 -15.12 21.53
N LEU A 366 -20.78 -14.76 20.24
CA LEU A 366 -19.62 -14.89 19.37
C LEU A 366 -18.44 -14.05 19.86
N CYS A 367 -18.70 -12.83 20.31
CA CYS A 367 -17.68 -11.89 20.78
C CYS A 367 -17.01 -12.30 22.10
N GLU A 368 -17.52 -13.30 22.81
CA GLU A 368 -16.79 -13.92 23.93
C GLU A 368 -15.59 -14.76 23.45
N GLN A 369 -15.64 -15.27 22.22
CA GLN A 369 -14.66 -16.21 21.67
C GLN A 369 -13.70 -15.56 20.67
N MET A 370 -14.11 -14.45 20.05
CA MET A 370 -13.29 -13.79 19.03
C MET A 370 -13.51 -12.27 19.00
N LYS A 371 -12.53 -11.57 18.45
CA LYS A 371 -12.60 -10.13 18.21
C LYS A 371 -13.40 -9.82 16.97
N ILE A 372 -14.13 -8.71 16.99
CA ILE A 372 -14.99 -8.20 15.91
C ILE A 372 -14.84 -6.68 15.84
N LYS A 373 -14.88 -6.08 14.65
CA LYS A 373 -14.65 -4.64 14.48
C LYS A 373 -15.73 -3.83 15.18
N GLY A 374 -16.99 -4.15 14.90
CA GLY A 374 -18.12 -3.42 15.46
C GLY A 374 -19.41 -4.22 15.49
N LEU A 375 -20.27 -3.90 16.45
CA LEU A 375 -21.58 -4.52 16.62
C LEU A 375 -22.69 -3.50 16.53
N ILE A 376 -23.77 -3.88 15.84
CA ILE A 376 -25.06 -3.18 15.89
C ILE A 376 -26.09 -4.16 16.45
N LEU A 377 -26.61 -3.83 17.62
CA LEU A 377 -27.56 -4.65 18.37
C LEU A 377 -28.96 -4.06 18.22
N VAL A 378 -29.88 -4.73 17.54
CA VAL A 378 -31.27 -4.29 17.39
C VAL A 378 -32.17 -5.19 18.22
N SER A 379 -33.00 -4.61 19.08
CA SER A 379 -33.94 -5.34 19.94
C SER A 379 -33.29 -6.44 20.80
N ALA A 380 -32.09 -6.18 21.34
CA ALA A 380 -31.34 -7.17 22.13
C ALA A 380 -32.02 -7.40 23.49
N GLY A 381 -32.20 -8.67 23.85
CA GLY A 381 -32.93 -9.10 25.04
C GLY A 381 -32.11 -9.96 25.98
N TYR A 382 -32.09 -9.58 27.26
CA TYR A 382 -31.37 -10.28 28.32
C TYR A 382 -32.31 -10.66 29.47
N ASP A 383 -32.30 -11.94 29.84
CA ASP A 383 -32.92 -12.45 31.07
C ASP A 383 -31.85 -12.98 32.03
N LYS A 384 -31.67 -12.28 33.15
CA LYS A 384 -30.72 -12.66 34.22
C LYS A 384 -31.00 -14.02 34.85
N ASN A 385 -32.22 -14.52 34.75
CA ASN A 385 -32.62 -15.81 35.33
C ASN A 385 -32.37 -16.98 34.35
N ASP A 386 -32.13 -16.68 33.06
CA ASP A 386 -31.77 -17.68 32.08
C ASP A 386 -30.27 -18.00 32.18
N LYS A 387 -29.96 -19.21 32.63
CA LYS A 387 -28.58 -19.71 32.74
C LYS A 387 -27.87 -19.75 31.39
N ASN A 388 -28.60 -19.86 30.28
CA ASN A 388 -28.04 -19.84 28.93
C ASN A 388 -27.67 -18.42 28.46
N GLN A 389 -28.03 -17.38 29.20
CA GLN A 389 -27.72 -15.99 28.90
C GLN A 389 -26.67 -15.40 29.83
N LEU A 390 -25.87 -16.22 30.52
CA LEU A 390 -24.71 -15.69 31.24
C LEU A 390 -23.63 -15.27 30.23
N TYR A 391 -23.44 -13.96 30.09
CA TYR A 391 -22.44 -13.33 29.21
C TYR A 391 -21.28 -12.76 30.02
N ASN A 392 -20.08 -12.89 29.48
CA ASN A 392 -18.88 -12.22 29.94
C ASN A 392 -18.76 -10.84 29.28
N TRP A 393 -19.50 -9.88 29.82
CA TRP A 393 -19.61 -8.51 29.29
C TRP A 393 -18.25 -7.82 29.12
N ASN A 394 -17.31 -8.04 30.05
CA ASN A 394 -15.97 -7.48 29.97
C ASN A 394 -15.20 -8.00 28.75
N THR A 395 -15.28 -9.31 28.49
CA THR A 395 -14.65 -9.92 27.31
C THR A 395 -15.28 -9.38 26.03
N ILE A 396 -16.62 -9.38 25.93
CA ILE A 396 -17.35 -8.87 24.76
C ILE A 396 -16.90 -7.45 24.44
N LYS A 397 -16.94 -6.56 25.42
CA LYS A 397 -16.52 -5.16 25.27
C LYS A 397 -15.08 -5.05 24.81
N SER A 398 -14.15 -5.82 25.40
CA SER A 398 -12.73 -5.79 25.03
C SER A 398 -12.43 -6.36 23.64
N ASN A 399 -13.32 -7.21 23.13
CA ASN A 399 -13.22 -7.86 21.83
C ASN A 399 -13.89 -7.05 20.70
N THR A 400 -14.51 -5.92 21.01
CA THR A 400 -15.17 -5.04 20.05
C THR A 400 -14.60 -3.64 20.09
N GLN A 401 -14.44 -2.96 18.95
CA GLN A 401 -13.97 -1.57 18.95
C GLN A 401 -15.10 -0.59 19.29
N TRP A 402 -16.32 -0.91 18.85
CA TRP A 402 -17.51 -0.12 19.13
C TRP A 402 -18.76 -1.01 19.12
N ILE A 403 -19.77 -0.60 19.88
CA ILE A 403 -21.07 -1.25 19.95
C ILE A 403 -22.12 -0.14 19.93
N GLU A 404 -23.05 -0.21 18.96
CA GLU A 404 -24.25 0.62 18.95
C GLU A 404 -25.49 -0.25 19.11
N GLN A 405 -26.48 0.26 19.84
CA GLN A 405 -27.65 -0.51 20.22
C GLN A 405 -28.91 0.32 19.99
N PHE A 406 -29.92 -0.34 19.42
CA PHE A 406 -31.23 0.22 19.12
C PHE A 406 -32.31 -0.59 19.82
N HIS A 407 -33.18 0.08 20.58
CA HIS A 407 -34.32 -0.56 21.24
C HIS A 407 -35.54 0.36 21.25
N SER A 408 -36.73 -0.21 21.40
CA SER A 408 -37.96 0.55 21.53
C SER A 408 -38.66 0.22 22.84
N SER A 409 -39.14 1.24 23.56
CA SER A 409 -39.82 1.06 24.84
C SER A 409 -41.18 0.38 24.71
N ASP A 410 -41.77 0.39 23.51
CA ASP A 410 -43.03 -0.28 23.15
C ASP A 410 -42.82 -1.69 22.55
N ASP A 411 -41.61 -2.25 22.62
CA ASP A 411 -41.31 -3.63 22.20
C ASP A 411 -42.12 -4.65 23.04
N PRO A 412 -43.03 -5.43 22.44
CA PRO A 412 -43.89 -6.35 23.17
C PRO A 412 -43.20 -7.66 23.53
N PHE A 413 -42.02 -7.95 22.97
CA PHE A 413 -41.30 -9.21 23.17
C PHE A 413 -40.12 -9.06 24.13
N THR A 414 -39.42 -7.93 24.04
CA THR A 414 -38.20 -7.68 24.82
C THR A 414 -38.36 -6.45 25.72
N PRO A 415 -38.50 -6.63 27.04
CA PRO A 415 -38.60 -5.52 27.97
C PRO A 415 -37.41 -4.54 27.83
N VAL A 416 -37.70 -3.24 27.81
CA VAL A 416 -36.68 -2.20 27.63
C VAL A 416 -35.57 -2.25 28.69
N ASP A 417 -35.90 -2.65 29.92
CA ASP A 417 -34.93 -2.74 31.02
C ASP A 417 -33.84 -3.79 30.75
N SER A 418 -34.16 -4.85 30.02
CA SER A 418 -33.19 -5.84 29.57
C SER A 418 -32.18 -5.23 28.59
N SER A 419 -32.67 -4.44 27.64
CA SER A 419 -31.83 -3.74 26.65
C SER A 419 -30.94 -2.70 27.32
N ARG A 420 -31.50 -1.90 28.24
CA ARG A 420 -30.76 -0.94 29.06
C ARG A 420 -29.66 -1.60 29.91
N HIS A 421 -29.93 -2.81 30.43
CA HIS A 421 -28.92 -3.58 31.16
C HIS A 421 -27.75 -3.96 30.25
N ILE A 422 -28.02 -4.54 29.07
CA ILE A 422 -26.97 -4.86 28.08
C ILE A 422 -26.15 -3.61 27.77
N ALA A 423 -26.82 -2.48 27.47
CA ALA A 423 -26.17 -1.23 27.12
C ALA A 423 -25.22 -0.73 28.22
N LYS A 424 -25.63 -0.87 29.48
CA LYS A 424 -24.80 -0.52 30.64
C LYS A 424 -23.58 -1.43 30.79
N GLU A 425 -23.75 -2.74 30.64
CA GLU A 425 -22.70 -3.72 30.83
C GLU A 425 -21.63 -3.66 29.72
N VAL A 426 -22.05 -3.55 28.46
CA VAL A 426 -21.11 -3.45 27.33
C VAL A 426 -20.68 -2.02 27.01
N GLN A 427 -21.29 -1.02 27.66
CA GLN A 427 -21.10 0.41 27.42
C GLN A 427 -21.32 0.81 25.95
N SER A 428 -22.45 0.37 25.37
CA SER A 428 -22.82 0.72 24.00
C SER A 428 -23.30 2.16 23.88
N ILE A 429 -23.26 2.71 22.66
CA ILE A 429 -24.05 3.90 22.32
C ILE A 429 -25.50 3.41 22.14
N TYR A 430 -26.37 3.79 23.07
CA TYR A 430 -27.74 3.30 23.16
C TYR A 430 -28.75 4.32 22.65
N HIS A 431 -29.53 3.90 21.65
CA HIS A 431 -30.59 4.66 21.01
C HIS A 431 -31.93 4.03 21.38
N GLU A 432 -32.70 4.75 22.20
CA GLU A 432 -34.02 4.30 22.63
C GLU A 432 -35.11 5.05 21.87
N PHE A 433 -36.04 4.30 21.28
CA PHE A 433 -37.26 4.80 20.66
C PHE A 433 -38.47 4.45 21.52
N ASN A 434 -39.64 4.98 21.18
CA ASN A 434 -40.90 4.67 21.85
C ASN A 434 -42.03 4.27 20.89
N ASP A 435 -41.71 4.13 19.60
CA ASP A 435 -42.65 3.98 18.49
C ASP A 435 -42.18 3.00 17.40
N ARG A 436 -41.12 2.23 17.65
CA ARG A 436 -40.52 1.30 16.69
C ARG A 436 -40.88 -0.16 16.93
N ASN A 437 -41.65 -0.48 17.99
CA ASN A 437 -42.03 -1.83 18.35
C ASN A 437 -40.78 -2.75 18.40
N HIS A 438 -40.85 -3.98 17.90
CA HIS A 438 -39.70 -4.88 17.77
C HIS A 438 -38.94 -4.73 16.42
N PHE A 439 -38.89 -3.51 15.85
CA PHE A 439 -38.18 -3.18 14.60
C PHE A 439 -38.52 -4.12 13.42
N LEU A 440 -39.80 -4.44 13.28
CA LEU A 440 -40.33 -5.30 12.22
C LEU A 440 -40.62 -4.54 10.90
N CYS A 441 -40.17 -3.30 10.79
CA CYS A 441 -40.33 -2.42 9.63
C CYS A 441 -39.52 -2.88 8.41
N PRO A 442 -39.95 -2.51 7.18
CA PRO A 442 -39.29 -2.93 5.94
C PRO A 442 -37.95 -2.23 5.67
N ASP A 443 -37.67 -1.11 6.33
CA ASP A 443 -36.45 -0.33 6.22
C ASP A 443 -35.95 0.14 7.60
N PHE A 444 -34.65 0.44 7.71
CA PHE A 444 -34.08 1.01 8.94
C PHE A 444 -32.83 1.87 8.64
N PRO A 445 -33.03 3.13 8.20
CA PRO A 445 -31.95 4.04 7.80
C PRO A 445 -30.90 4.34 8.87
N ASP A 446 -31.25 4.30 10.15
CA ASP A 446 -30.32 4.61 11.24
C ASP A 446 -29.12 3.64 11.28
N ILE A 447 -29.31 2.38 10.89
CA ILE A 447 -28.21 1.41 10.78
C ILE A 447 -27.19 1.85 9.73
N ILE A 448 -27.64 2.40 8.59
CA ILE A 448 -26.74 2.92 7.56
C ILE A 448 -25.96 4.11 8.10
N ASN A 449 -26.61 5.01 8.84
CA ASN A 449 -25.95 6.18 9.43
C ASN A 449 -24.85 5.79 10.42
N VAL A 450 -25.09 4.74 11.22
CA VAL A 450 -24.07 4.15 12.11
C VAL A 450 -22.89 3.62 11.30
N ILE A 451 -23.17 2.80 10.28
CA ILE A 451 -22.12 2.20 9.46
C ILE A 451 -21.31 3.27 8.75
N LYS A 452 -21.95 4.29 8.14
CA LYS A 452 -21.26 5.42 7.52
C LYS A 452 -20.36 6.15 8.51
N ARG A 453 -20.83 6.43 9.72
CA ARG A 453 -20.06 7.12 10.76
C ARG A 453 -18.83 6.34 11.18
N HIS A 454 -18.98 5.03 11.42
CA HIS A 454 -17.89 4.17 11.88
C HIS A 454 -16.94 3.72 10.76
N CYS A 455 -17.40 3.76 9.51
CA CYS A 455 -16.60 3.49 8.32
C CYS A 455 -16.11 4.76 7.60
N GLN A 456 -16.41 5.96 8.13
CA GLN A 456 -16.05 7.26 7.55
C GLN A 456 -16.51 7.48 6.09
N LEU A 457 -17.65 6.88 5.74
CA LEU A 457 -18.24 6.99 4.40
C LEU A 457 -19.10 8.27 4.33
N SER A 458 -18.95 9.05 3.25
CA SER A 458 -19.68 10.32 3.06
C SER A 458 -21.17 10.15 2.76
#